data_AF-A0A1G3GYT1-F1
#
_entry.id   AF-A0A1G3GYT1-F1
#
_cell.length_a   1.000
_cell.length_b   1.000
_cell.length_c   1.000
_cell.angle_alpha   90.00
_cell.angle_beta   90.00
_cell.angle_gamma   90.00
#
_symmetry.space_group_name_H-M   'P 1'
#
loop_
_entity.id
_entity.type
_entity.pdbx_description
1 polymer ?
#
loop_
_entity_poly.entity_id
_entity_poly.type
_entity_poly.pdbx_seq_one_letter_code
_entity_poly.pdbx_strand_id
1 'polypeptide(L)'
;MLPFDFGGRLAIHPGEALYIVGYSRTLEGGKKTARNLMSRNAYPLPITLVARQRRVLVSDVLRAVGIGEPGSSGSHALAPLQDPVAGKRGPGRPRKTAQIRAVDHEQ
;
A
#
# COMPACT_ATOMS: atom_id res chain seq x y z
N MET A 1 -4.16 5.38 -24.94
CA MET A 1 -3.09 4.57 -24.30
C MET A 1 -3.14 4.89 -22.82
N LEU A 2 -3.50 3.93 -21.96
CA LEU A 2 -3.45 4.16 -20.52
C LEU A 2 -1.98 4.37 -20.13
N PRO A 3 -1.67 5.31 -19.21
CA PRO A 3 -0.29 5.56 -18.78
C PRO A 3 0.31 4.41 -17.96
N PHE A 4 -0.46 3.35 -17.72
CA PHE A 4 -0.10 2.18 -16.95
C PHE A 4 -0.36 0.92 -17.78
N ASP A 5 0.68 0.12 -18.00
CA ASP A 5 0.52 -1.22 -18.54
C ASP A 5 0.38 -2.21 -17.38
N PHE A 6 -0.76 -2.90 -17.35
CA PHE A 6 -1.06 -3.93 -16.35
C PHE A 6 -0.71 -5.34 -16.84
N GLY A 7 -0.13 -5.49 -18.05
CA GLY A 7 0.20 -6.78 -18.65
C GLY A 7 -1.01 -7.71 -18.79
N GLY A 8 -2.20 -7.17 -19.07
CA GLY A 8 -3.46 -7.91 -19.18
C GLY A 8 -4.05 -8.40 -17.85
N ARG A 9 -3.49 -8.03 -16.70
CA ARG A 9 -4.00 -8.44 -15.38
C ARG A 9 -5.29 -7.69 -15.06
N LEU A 10 -6.33 -8.42 -14.66
CA LEU A 10 -7.60 -7.85 -14.19
C LEU A 10 -7.56 -7.39 -12.73
N ALA A 11 -6.63 -7.94 -11.93
CA ALA A 11 -6.46 -7.64 -10.52
C ALA A 11 -4.98 -7.57 -10.14
N ILE A 12 -4.63 -6.60 -9.29
CA ILE A 12 -3.26 -6.32 -8.87
C ILE A 12 -3.08 -6.43 -7.36
N HIS A 13 -1.82 -6.38 -6.92
CA HIS A 13 -1.52 -6.40 -5.50
C HIS A 13 -1.97 -5.09 -4.82
N PRO A 14 -2.53 -5.11 -3.59
CA PRO A 14 -2.95 -3.89 -2.89
C PRO A 14 -1.83 -2.84 -2.73
N GLY A 15 -0.59 -3.28 -2.57
CA GLY A 15 0.56 -2.37 -2.53
C GLY A 15 0.85 -1.66 -3.85
N GLU A 16 0.61 -2.32 -4.99
CA GLU A 16 0.77 -1.71 -6.33
C GLU A 16 -0.33 -0.69 -6.58
N ALA A 17 -1.58 -1.02 -6.19
CA ALA A 17 -2.71 -0.11 -6.28
C ALA A 17 -2.46 1.20 -5.52
N LEU A 18 -1.93 1.14 -4.28
CA LEU A 18 -1.60 2.36 -3.52
C LEU A 18 -0.48 3.20 -4.14
N TYR A 19 0.47 2.55 -4.79
CA TYR A 19 1.52 3.27 -5.51
C TYR A 19 0.93 4.03 -6.70
N ILE A 20 0.05 3.38 -7.48
CA ILE A 20 -0.60 3.97 -8.64
C ILE A 20 -1.55 5.11 -8.26
N VAL A 21 -2.33 4.95 -7.17
CA VAL A 21 -3.24 5.98 -6.66
C VAL A 21 -2.49 7.14 -5.97
N GLY A 22 -1.18 7.02 -5.75
CA GLY A 22 -0.37 8.09 -5.16
C GLY A 22 -0.35 8.13 -3.63
N TYR A 23 -0.85 7.09 -2.95
CA TYR A 23 -0.74 6.94 -1.49
C TYR A 23 0.70 6.71 -1.01
N SER A 24 1.59 6.27 -1.90
CA SER A 24 3.01 6.05 -1.60
C SER A 24 3.86 6.45 -2.79
N ARG A 25 5.02 7.06 -2.52
CA ARG A 25 6.00 7.46 -3.56
C ARG A 25 6.82 6.30 -4.13
N THR A 26 6.85 5.16 -3.44
CA THR A 26 7.59 3.96 -3.89
C THR A 26 6.72 2.72 -3.79
N LEU A 27 7.00 1.72 -4.62
CA LEU A 27 6.30 0.44 -4.62
C LEU A 27 6.46 -0.32 -3.29
N GLU A 28 7.68 -0.32 -2.74
CA GLU A 28 7.93 -0.95 -1.43
C GLU A 28 7.18 -0.25 -0.30
N GLY A 29 7.14 1.08 -0.32
CA GLY A 29 6.33 1.88 0.60
C GLY A 29 4.85 1.50 0.47
N GLY A 30 4.35 1.36 -0.75
CA GLY A 30 2.96 0.96 -1.03
C GLY A 30 2.64 -0.42 -0.45
N LYS A 31 3.52 -1.41 -0.61
CA LYS A 31 3.34 -2.75 -0.01
C LYS A 31 3.30 -2.71 1.52
N LYS A 32 4.17 -1.91 2.16
CA LYS A 32 4.19 -1.74 3.62
C LYS A 32 2.91 -1.03 4.10
N THR A 33 2.54 0.07 3.46
CA THR A 33 1.34 0.85 3.76
C THR A 33 0.08 0.01 3.58
N ALA A 34 -0.01 -0.76 2.48
CA ALA A 34 -1.14 -1.64 2.24
C ALA A 34 -1.30 -2.67 3.37
N ARG A 35 -0.21 -3.32 3.79
CA ARG A 35 -0.27 -4.27 4.92
C ARG A 35 -0.78 -3.62 6.21
N ASN A 36 -0.30 -2.43 6.53
CA ASN A 36 -0.73 -1.68 7.72
C ASN A 36 -2.20 -1.25 7.63
N LEU A 37 -2.65 -0.74 6.49
CA LEU A 37 -4.04 -0.32 6.30
C LEU A 37 -4.99 -1.52 6.29
N MET A 38 -4.58 -2.64 5.69
CA MET A 38 -5.37 -3.89 5.70
C MET A 38 -5.48 -4.51 7.09
N SER A 39 -4.42 -4.46 7.91
CA SER A 39 -4.49 -4.95 9.30
C SER A 39 -5.40 -4.08 10.18
N ARG A 40 -5.61 -2.82 9.77
CA ARG A 40 -6.53 -1.87 10.43
C ARG A 40 -7.92 -1.84 9.80
N ASN A 41 -8.18 -2.66 8.79
CA ASN A 41 -9.42 -2.64 8.00
C ASN A 41 -9.76 -1.24 7.43
N ALA A 42 -8.75 -0.43 7.13
CA ALA A 42 -8.85 0.96 6.69
C ALA A 42 -8.24 1.15 5.28
N TYR A 43 -8.28 0.09 4.47
CA TYR A 43 -7.71 0.13 3.12
C TYR A 43 -8.67 0.90 2.18
N PRO A 44 -8.19 1.86 1.37
CA PRO A 44 -9.03 2.86 0.71
C PRO A 44 -9.73 2.37 -0.57
N LEU A 45 -9.36 1.20 -1.08
CA LEU A 45 -9.94 0.61 -2.29
C LEU A 45 -10.65 -0.71 -1.95
N PRO A 46 -11.67 -1.12 -2.72
CA PRO A 46 -12.33 -2.40 -2.51
C PRO A 46 -11.33 -3.56 -2.68
N ILE A 47 -11.37 -4.51 -1.74
CA ILE A 47 -10.53 -5.70 -1.75
C ILE A 47 -11.39 -6.88 -2.17
N THR A 48 -10.97 -7.54 -3.25
CA THR A 48 -11.60 -8.74 -3.78
C THR A 48 -10.74 -9.96 -3.46
N LEU A 49 -11.38 -11.06 -3.10
CA LEU A 49 -10.69 -12.35 -2.91
C LEU A 49 -10.58 -13.06 -4.26
N VAL A 50 -9.37 -13.13 -4.82
CA VAL A 50 -9.10 -13.82 -6.08
C VAL A 50 -8.16 -14.98 -5.79
N ALA A 51 -8.60 -16.22 -6.04
CA ALA A 51 -7.80 -17.42 -5.75
C ALA A 51 -7.22 -17.44 -4.32
N ARG A 52 -8.04 -17.10 -3.31
CA ARG A 52 -7.68 -16.99 -1.89
C ARG A 52 -6.69 -15.86 -1.55
N GLN A 53 -6.31 -15.03 -2.51
CA GLN A 53 -5.45 -13.87 -2.32
C GLN A 53 -6.28 -12.58 -2.35
N ARG A 54 -5.95 -11.66 -1.44
CA ARG A 54 -6.56 -10.32 -1.42
C ARG A 54 -5.94 -9.48 -2.54
N ARG A 55 -6.77 -9.07 -3.50
CA ARG A 55 -6.38 -8.29 -4.68
C ARG A 55 -7.28 -7.08 -4.84
N VAL A 56 -6.82 -6.10 -5.59
CA VAL A 56 -7.61 -4.91 -5.99
C VAL A 56 -7.84 -5.00 -7.48
N LEU A 57 -9.06 -4.76 -7.94
CA LEU A 57 -9.37 -4.81 -9.37
C LEU A 57 -8.77 -3.58 -10.06
N VAL A 58 -8.27 -3.77 -11.29
CA VAL A 58 -7.71 -2.67 -12.08
C VAL A 58 -8.78 -1.62 -12.39
N SER A 59 -10.03 -2.02 -12.59
CA SER A 59 -11.16 -1.11 -12.77
C SER A 59 -11.30 -0.10 -11.63
N ASP A 60 -11.15 -0.56 -10.39
CA ASP A 60 -11.32 0.29 -9.20
C ASP A 60 -10.12 1.24 -9.03
N VAL A 61 -8.92 0.78 -9.39
CA VAL A 61 -7.72 1.61 -9.43
C VAL A 61 -7.86 2.69 -10.49
N LEU A 62 -8.30 2.34 -11.70
CA LEU A 62 -8.52 3.28 -12.81
C LEU A 62 -9.59 4.30 -12.45
N ARG A 63 -10.66 3.89 -11.76
CA ARG A 63 -11.66 4.81 -11.23
C ARG A 63 -11.06 5.75 -10.19
N ALA A 64 -10.26 5.24 -9.26
CA ALA A 64 -9.63 6.05 -8.21
C ALA A 64 -8.67 7.12 -8.75
N VAL A 65 -7.99 6.85 -9.87
CA VAL A 65 -7.12 7.84 -10.54
C VAL A 65 -7.85 8.74 -11.54
N GLY A 66 -9.18 8.62 -11.65
CA GLY A 66 -10.00 9.46 -12.53
C GLY A 66 -9.92 9.09 -14.02
N ILE A 67 -9.47 7.88 -14.36
CA ILE A 67 -9.35 7.39 -15.74
C ILE A 67 -10.52 6.45 -16.11
N GLY A 68 -11.33 6.02 -15.15
CA GLY A 68 -12.51 5.17 -15.40
C GLY A 68 -13.78 5.96 -15.74
N GLU A 69 -14.61 5.40 -16.62
CA GLU A 69 -15.92 5.95 -17.03
C GLU A 69 -16.82 6.26 -15.81
N PRO A 70 -17.46 7.46 -15.76
CA PRO A 70 -18.26 7.92 -14.61
C PRO A 70 -19.58 7.18 -14.39
N GLY A 71 -19.92 6.16 -15.17
CA GLY A 71 -21.28 5.59 -15.24
C GLY A 71 -21.54 4.22 -14.60
N SER A 72 -20.54 3.52 -14.05
CA SER A 72 -20.77 2.15 -13.52
C SER A 72 -20.86 2.14 -12.00
N SER A 73 -22.04 2.46 -11.47
CA SER A 73 -22.46 2.47 -10.07
C SER A 73 -21.61 1.64 -9.10
N GLY A 74 -20.85 2.35 -8.29
CA GLY A 74 -20.02 1.83 -7.22
C GLY A 74 -19.33 3.01 -6.59
N SER A 75 -20.13 3.87 -5.94
CA SER A 75 -19.71 5.10 -5.27
C SER A 75 -18.86 4.76 -4.06
N HIS A 76 -17.61 4.36 -4.29
CA HIS A 76 -16.60 4.30 -3.24
C HIS A 76 -15.75 5.54 -3.39
N ALA A 77 -16.21 6.63 -2.76
CA ALA A 77 -15.34 7.73 -2.41
C ALA A 77 -14.10 7.13 -1.74
N LEU A 78 -12.91 7.45 -2.26
CA LEU A 78 -11.66 7.15 -1.59
C LEU A 78 -11.85 7.58 -0.14
N ALA A 79 -11.88 6.61 0.78
CA ALA A 79 -12.00 6.95 2.19
C ALA A 79 -10.88 7.96 2.47
N PRO A 80 -11.20 9.18 2.93
CA PRO A 80 -10.16 10.14 3.25
C PRO A 80 -9.19 9.44 4.20
N LEU A 81 -7.89 9.59 3.94
CA LEU A 81 -6.84 9.20 4.88
C LEU A 81 -7.24 9.80 6.23
N GLN A 82 -7.87 9.00 7.09
CA GLN A 82 -8.02 9.40 8.47
C GLN A 82 -6.60 9.61 8.94
N ASP A 83 -6.29 10.86 9.32
CA ASP A 83 -5.04 11.18 9.97
C ASP A 83 -4.80 10.10 11.00
N PRO A 84 -3.65 9.40 10.96
CA PRO A 84 -3.40 8.34 11.89
C PRO A 84 -3.52 8.99 13.26
N VAL A 85 -4.61 8.68 13.99
CA VAL A 85 -4.73 9.01 15.41
C VAL A 85 -3.36 8.68 15.95
N ALA A 86 -2.69 9.69 16.50
CA ALA A 86 -1.35 9.60 17.04
C ALA A 86 -1.42 8.71 18.29
N GLY A 87 -1.71 7.42 18.09
CA GLY A 87 -1.60 6.39 19.09
C GLY A 87 -0.13 6.36 19.45
N LYS A 88 0.13 6.76 20.69
CA LYS A 88 1.45 6.78 21.30
C LYS A 88 2.21 5.54 20.84
N ARG A 89 3.23 5.73 20.02
CA ARG A 89 4.16 4.67 19.66
C ARG A 89 4.80 4.24 20.98
N GLY A 90 4.47 3.03 21.45
CA GLY A 90 5.16 2.47 22.61
C GLY A 90 6.68 2.56 22.39
N PRO A 91 7.47 2.73 23.45
CA PRO A 91 8.92 2.84 23.33
C PRO A 91 9.42 1.68 22.47
N GLY A 92 9.98 2.02 21.31
CA GLY A 92 10.42 1.03 20.34
C GLY A 92 11.36 0.05 21.04
N ARG A 93 11.15 -1.26 20.80
CA ARG A 93 12.05 -2.28 21.34
C ARG A 93 13.49 -1.93 20.93
N PRO A 94 14.45 -1.86 21.87
CA PRO A 94 15.84 -1.60 21.53
C PRO A 94 16.29 -2.56 20.44
N ARG A 95 16.79 -2.02 19.32
CA ARG A 95 17.42 -2.86 18.30
C ARG A 95 18.75 -3.31 18.90
N LYS A 96 18.98 -4.62 18.96
CA LYS A 96 20.25 -5.21 19.39
C LYS A 96 21.34 -4.70 18.44
N THR A 97 22.12 -3.71 18.88
CA THR A 97 23.27 -3.21 18.15
C THR A 97 24.26 -4.36 18.02
N ALA A 98 24.63 -4.74 16.79
CA ALA A 98 25.72 -5.67 16.57
C ALA A 98 26.98 -5.02 17.14
N GLN A 99 27.66 -5.69 18.07
CA GLN A 99 28.94 -5.22 18.60
C GLN A 99 29.96 -5.24 17.44
N ILE A 100 30.36 -4.06 16.98
CA ILE A 100 31.51 -3.91 16.08
C ILE A 100 32.73 -4.22 16.96
N ARG A 101 33.38 -5.35 16.73
CA ARG A 101 34.66 -5.67 17.38
C ARG A 101 35.67 -4.63 16.92
N ALA A 102 36.13 -3.79 17.85
CA ALA A 102 37.34 -3.02 17.65
C ALA A 102 38.50 -4.02 17.50
N VAL A 103 39.15 -3.99 16.34
CA VAL A 103 40.41 -4.71 16.12
C VAL A 103 41.48 -3.76 16.64
N ASP A 104 42.10 -4.12 17.76
CA ASP A 104 43.23 -3.41 18.33
C ASP A 104 44.43 -3.58 17.39
N HIS A 105 44.99 -2.47 16.92
CA HIS A 105 46.25 -2.44 16.18
C HIS A 105 47.27 -1.78 17.11
N GLU A 106 47.82 -2.56 18.04
CA GLU A 106 49.08 -2.24 18.69
C GLU A 106 50.24 -2.40 17.69
N GLN A 107 51.21 -1.51 17.85
CA GLN A 107 52.33 -1.22 16.96
C GLN A 107 53.37 -2.35 16.86
#